data_AF-A0A368SXX3-F1
#
_entry.id   AF-A0A368SXX3-F1
#
_cell.length_a   1.000
_cell.length_b   1.000
_cell.length_c   1.000
_cell.angle_alpha   90.00
_cell.angle_beta   90.00
_cell.angle_gamma   90.00
#
_symmetry.space_group_name_H-M   'P 1'
#
loop_
_entity.id
_entity.type
_entity.pdbx_description
1 polymer ?
#
loop_
_entity_poly.entity_id
_entity_poly.type
_entity_poly.pdbx_seq_one_letter_code
_entity_poly.pdbx_strand_id
1 'polypeptide(L)'
;MAIPGRELYDDPRFFAGYRRLRETRSGLNEVLEIPALARLLPDVSGASVVDLGCGAGALARRLAGAGAAHVLGVDASARMLALARPHPG
;
A
#
# COMPACT_ATOMS: atom_id res chain seq x y z
N MET A 1 -15.83 -13.85 -18.55
CA MET A 1 -14.73 -12.95 -18.98
C MET A 1 -13.91 -12.60 -17.75
N ALA A 2 -12.59 -12.79 -17.78
CA ALA A 2 -11.71 -12.45 -16.66
C ALA A 2 -11.48 -10.93 -16.61
N ILE A 3 -11.44 -10.35 -15.40
CA ILE A 3 -11.11 -8.93 -15.20
C ILE A 3 -9.59 -8.78 -15.36
N PRO A 4 -9.09 -7.83 -16.17
CA PRO A 4 -7.67 -7.54 -16.26
C PRO A 4 -7.09 -7.18 -14.88
N GLY A 5 -5.87 -7.65 -14.57
CA GLY A 5 -5.27 -7.47 -13.24
C GLY A 5 -5.20 -6.01 -12.76
N ARG A 6 -4.98 -5.06 -13.69
CA ARG A 6 -4.94 -3.62 -13.40
C ARG A 6 -6.28 -3.02 -12.95
N GLU A 7 -7.41 -3.64 -13.33
CA GLU A 7 -8.77 -3.19 -13.03
C GLU A 7 -9.39 -3.96 -11.86
N LEU A 8 -8.70 -4.98 -11.36
CA LEU A 8 -9.27 -5.95 -10.41
C LEU A 8 -9.77 -5.30 -9.13
N TYR A 9 -9.02 -4.33 -8.59
CA TYR A 9 -9.38 -3.61 -7.37
C TYR A 9 -10.43 -2.52 -7.58
N ASP A 10 -10.75 -2.18 -8.83
CA ASP A 10 -11.85 -1.27 -9.15
C ASP A 10 -13.16 -2.04 -9.45
N ASP A 11 -13.13 -3.35 -9.70
CA ASP A 11 -14.35 -4.17 -9.75
C ASP A 11 -15.03 -4.21 -8.36
N PRO A 12 -16.30 -3.76 -8.23
CA PRO A 12 -16.96 -3.63 -6.94
C PRO A 12 -17.13 -4.96 -6.19
N ARG A 13 -17.30 -6.08 -6.89
CA ARG A 13 -17.51 -7.40 -6.26
C ARG A 13 -16.20 -7.92 -5.69
N PHE A 14 -15.12 -7.82 -6.46
CA PHE A 14 -13.80 -8.17 -5.98
C PHE A 14 -13.40 -7.30 -4.79
N PHE A 15 -13.55 -5.98 -4.93
CA PHE A 15 -13.16 -5.03 -3.87
C PHE A 15 -13.93 -5.25 -2.56
N ALA A 16 -15.23 -5.55 -2.62
CA ALA A 16 -16.02 -5.86 -1.43
C ALA A 16 -15.49 -7.10 -0.70
N GLY A 17 -15.15 -8.17 -1.44
CA GLY A 17 -14.54 -9.37 -0.89
C GLY A 17 -13.15 -9.10 -0.30
N TYR A 18 -12.32 -8.35 -1.03
CA TYR A 18 -10.99 -7.93 -0.57
C TYR A 18 -11.06 -7.12 0.73
N ARG A 19 -11.95 -6.13 0.81
CA ARG A 19 -12.15 -5.33 2.02
C ARG A 19 -12.57 -6.19 3.21
N ARG A 20 -13.55 -7.07 3.01
CA ARG A 20 -13.98 -8.00 4.07
C ARG A 20 -12.82 -8.88 4.56
N LEU A 21 -11.97 -9.38 3.65
CA LEU A 21 -10.79 -10.15 4.01
C LEU A 21 -9.78 -9.31 4.82
N ARG A 22 -9.54 -8.07 4.41
CA ARG A 22 -8.61 -7.14 5.08
C ARG A 22 -9.09 -6.73 6.47
N GLU A 23 -10.40 -6.52 6.63
CA GLU A 23 -11.01 -6.13 7.91
C GLU A 23 -11.08 -7.31 8.89
N THR A 24 -11.18 -8.55 8.39
CA THR A 24 -11.29 -9.76 9.21
C THR A 24 -9.94 -10.42 9.52
N ARG A 25 -8.99 -10.40 8.58
CA ARG A 25 -7.58 -10.75 8.84
C ARG A 25 -6.84 -9.52 9.35
N SER A 26 -7.20 -9.10 10.56
CA SER A 26 -6.58 -7.96 11.21
C SER A 26 -5.08 -8.19 11.38
N GLY A 27 -4.30 -7.36 10.73
CA GLY A 27 -2.90 -7.16 11.06
C GLY A 27 -1.87 -7.94 10.26
N LEU A 28 -2.11 -9.08 9.59
CA LEU A 28 -0.99 -9.83 8.97
C LEU A 28 -0.11 -8.99 8.03
N ASN A 29 -0.73 -8.14 7.21
CA ASN A 29 0.03 -7.25 6.35
C ASN A 29 0.78 -6.16 7.15
N GLU A 30 0.17 -5.61 8.21
CA GLU A 30 0.75 -4.56 9.05
C GLU A 30 1.79 -5.07 10.08
N VAL A 31 1.61 -6.30 10.58
CA VAL A 31 2.36 -6.92 11.68
C VAL A 31 3.41 -7.92 11.18
N LEU A 32 3.26 -8.44 9.97
CA LEU A 32 4.19 -9.42 9.40
C LEU A 32 4.79 -8.94 8.06
N GLU A 33 3.96 -8.72 7.05
CA GLU A 33 4.43 -8.46 5.68
C GLU A 33 5.21 -7.15 5.55
N ILE A 34 4.61 -6.02 5.95
CA ILE A 34 5.23 -4.70 5.89
C ILE A 34 6.49 -4.63 6.77
N PRO A 35 6.51 -5.11 8.03
CA PRO A 35 7.73 -5.18 8.82
C PRO A 35 8.81 -6.05 8.19
N ALA A 36 8.46 -7.21 7.63
CA ALA A 36 9.43 -8.09 6.98
C ALA A 36 10.03 -7.42 5.74
N LEU A 37 9.19 -6.83 4.87
CA LEU A 37 9.64 -6.11 3.69
C LEU A 37 10.55 -4.93 4.05
N ALA A 38 10.15 -4.13 5.05
CA ALA A 38 10.95 -2.98 5.50
C ALA A 38 12.34 -3.38 6.00
N ARG A 39 12.52 -4.58 6.55
CA ARG A 39 13.83 -5.09 7.00
C ARG A 39 14.76 -5.51 5.86
N LEU A 40 14.20 -5.74 4.67
CA LEU A 40 14.98 -6.10 3.48
C LEU A 40 15.47 -4.87 2.71
N LEU A 41 14.89 -3.70 2.98
CA LEU A 41 15.28 -2.46 2.36
C LEU A 41 16.57 -1.93 2.98
N PRO A 42 17.41 -1.22 2.20
CA PRO A 42 18.52 -0.44 2.77
C PRO A 42 17.98 0.67 3.68
N ASP A 43 18.87 1.37 4.38
CA ASP A 43 18.50 2.61 5.06
C ASP A 43 17.91 3.60 4.04
N VAL A 44 16.69 4.07 4.33
CA VAL A 44 15.93 4.98 3.47
C VAL A 44 16.00 6.42 3.97
N SER A 45 16.73 6.70 5.04
CA SER A 45 16.89 8.04 5.60
C SER A 45 17.40 9.03 4.55
N GLY A 46 16.64 10.09 4.30
CA GLY A 46 16.95 11.09 3.27
C GLY A 46 16.71 10.64 1.82
N ALA A 47 16.26 9.41 1.59
CA ALA A 47 16.05 8.87 0.24
C ALA A 47 14.74 9.36 -0.39
N SER A 48 14.69 9.31 -1.72
CA SER A 48 13.45 9.42 -2.49
C SER A 48 13.00 8.01 -2.91
N VAL A 49 11.78 7.63 -2.56
CA VAL A 49 11.26 6.26 -2.76
C VAL A 49 9.98 6.26 -3.58
N VAL A 50 9.82 5.25 -4.44
CA VAL A 50 8.58 4.98 -5.18
C VAL A 50 8.01 3.64 -4.72
N ASP A 51 6.77 3.64 -4.26
CA ASP A 51 5.99 2.46 -3.85
C ASP A 51 5.00 2.10 -4.97
N LEU A 52 5.29 1.02 -5.73
CA LEU A 52 4.52 0.60 -6.90
C LEU A 52 3.47 -0.44 -6.52
N GLY A 53 2.20 -0.14 -6.78
CA GLY A 53 1.08 -0.92 -6.24
C GLY A 53 0.86 -0.59 -4.76
N CYS A 54 0.94 0.70 -4.40
CA CYS A 54 0.96 1.14 -3.00
C CYS A 54 -0.33 0.83 -2.22
N GLY A 55 -1.41 0.48 -2.92
CA GLY A 55 -2.72 0.26 -2.33
C GLY A 55 -3.19 1.47 -1.53
N ALA A 56 -3.58 1.24 -0.27
CA ALA A 56 -3.96 2.31 0.66
C ALA A 56 -2.75 3.03 1.31
N GLY A 57 -1.53 2.83 0.80
CA GLY A 57 -0.32 3.58 1.16
C GLY A 57 0.34 3.19 2.49
N ALA A 58 0.15 1.95 2.96
CA ALA A 58 0.66 1.52 4.27
C ALA A 58 2.19 1.42 4.31
N LEU A 59 2.82 0.83 3.28
CA LEU A 59 4.28 0.80 3.15
C LEU A 59 4.83 2.21 2.92
N ALA A 60 4.26 2.97 1.98
CA ALA A 60 4.64 4.36 1.75
C ALA A 60 4.69 5.21 3.04
N ARG A 61 3.67 5.13 3.90
CA ARG A 61 3.67 5.83 5.20
C ARG A 61 4.75 5.34 6.15
N ARG A 62 5.03 4.03 6.17
CA ARG A 62 6.10 3.48 7.00
C ARG A 62 7.47 3.98 6.55
N LEU A 63 7.70 4.07 5.24
CA LEU A 63 8.95 4.58 4.67
C LEU A 63 9.13 6.07 4.97
N ALA A 64 8.06 6.86 4.88
CA ALA A 64 8.07 8.26 5.31
C ALA A 64 8.42 8.38 6.80
N GLY A 65 7.76 7.59 7.66
CA GLY A 65 8.07 7.55 9.10
C GLY A 65 9.46 6.99 9.44
N ALA A 66 10.10 6.29 8.51
CA ALA A 66 11.48 5.80 8.63
C ALA A 66 12.52 6.83 8.16
N GLY A 67 12.12 8.05 7.80
CA GLY A 67 13.03 9.15 7.46
C GLY A 67 13.29 9.35 5.97
N ALA A 68 12.56 8.68 5.08
CA ALA A 68 12.62 8.99 3.65
C ALA A 68 12.23 10.45 3.40
N ALA A 69 13.03 11.18 2.61
CA ALA A 69 12.78 12.57 2.30
C ALA A 69 11.52 12.74 1.43
N HIS A 70 11.31 11.82 0.49
CA HIS A 70 10.14 11.82 -0.38
C HIS A 70 9.66 10.39 -0.60
N VAL A 71 8.34 10.19 -0.53
CA VAL A 71 7.73 8.90 -0.87
C VAL A 71 6.56 9.13 -1.81
N LEU A 72 6.64 8.55 -3.01
CA LEU A 72 5.58 8.57 -4.01
C LEU A 72 4.91 7.19 -4.06
N GLY A 73 3.65 7.13 -3.63
CA GLY A 73 2.81 5.95 -3.83
C GLY A 73 2.08 6.00 -5.17
N VAL A 74 2.18 4.92 -5.95
CA VAL A 74 1.47 4.77 -7.23
C VAL A 74 0.65 3.49 -7.18
N ASP A 75 -0.63 3.57 -7.56
CA ASP A 75 -1.49 2.40 -7.74
C ASP A 75 -2.35 2.59 -8.99
N ALA A 76 -2.67 1.49 -9.67
CA ALA A 76 -3.55 1.52 -10.85
C ALA A 76 -5.02 1.69 -10.46
N SER A 77 -5.40 1.32 -9.24
CA SER A 77 -6.76 1.39 -8.75
C SER A 77 -7.06 2.75 -8.13
N ALA A 78 -7.97 3.49 -8.78
CA ALA A 78 -8.50 4.74 -8.23
C ALA A 78 -9.19 4.50 -6.88
N ARG A 79 -9.82 3.33 -6.73
CA ARG A 79 -10.50 2.95 -5.50
C ARG A 79 -9.54 2.67 -4.34
N MET A 80 -8.36 2.09 -4.60
CA MET A 80 -7.31 1.93 -3.59
C MET A 80 -6.71 3.27 -3.17
N LEU A 81 -6.42 4.14 -4.15
CA LEU A 81 -5.92 5.50 -3.88
C LEU A 81 -6.91 6.33 -3.06
N ALA A 82 -8.23 6.16 -3.27
CA ALA A 82 -9.25 6.82 -2.46
C ALA A 82 -9.24 6.38 -0.98
N LEU A 83 -8.69 5.21 -0.65
CA LEU A 83 -8.48 4.79 0.74
C LEU A 83 -7.18 5.32 1.33
N ALA A 84 -6.23 5.73 0.48
CA ALA A 84 -4.93 6.17 0.93
C ALA A 84 -5.05 7.48 1.71
N ARG A 85 -4.40 7.52 2.88
CA ARG A 85 -4.21 8.75 3.64
C ARG A 85 -2.79 9.25 3.39
N PRO A 86 -2.62 10.48 2.88
CA PRO A 86 -1.31 11.11 2.80
C PRO A 86 -0.65 11.13 4.18
N HIS A 87 0.66 10.92 4.23
CA HIS A 87 1.41 11.21 5.44
C HIS A 87 1.45 12.74 5.60
N PRO A 88 1.07 13.30 6.76
CA PRO A 88 1.34 14.72 7.01
C PRO A 88 2.86 14.88 6.99
N GLY A 89 3.36 15.65 6.03
CA GLY A 89 4.78 15.98 5.94
C GLY A 89 5.25 16.77 7.15
#